data_AF-A0A0B0EJZ6-F1
#
_entry.id   AF-A0A0B0EJZ6-F1
#
_cell.length_a   1.000
_cell.length_b   1.000
_cell.length_c   1.000
_cell.angle_alpha   90.00
_cell.angle_beta   90.00
_cell.angle_gamma   90.00
#
_symmetry.space_group_name_H-M   'P 1'
#
loop_
_entity.id
_entity.type
_entity.pdbx_description
1 polymer ?
#
loop_
_entity_poly.entity_id
_entity_poly.type
_entity_poly.pdbx_seq_one_letter_code
_entity_poly.pdbx_strand_id
1 'polypeptide(L)' 'MARLVLRDLINATVGFEELAEEVAKPSKSLHRMLSAKGNPTMDNLTTIFKVLRQKLNVDIEVHTVPCH' A
#
# COMPACT_ATOMS: atom_id res chain seq x y z
N MET A 1 4.47 -12.28 3.20
CA MET A 1 5.16 -11.39 4.15
C MET A 1 5.10 -9.92 3.73
N ALA A 2 5.59 -9.54 2.55
CA ALA A 2 5.64 -8.13 2.09
C ALA A 2 4.30 -7.35 2.20
N ARG A 3 3.15 -7.99 1.92
CA ARG A 3 1.83 -7.34 2.06
C ARG A 3 1.49 -6.93 3.50
N LEU A 4 1.86 -7.74 4.48
CA LEU A 4 1.59 -7.45 5.89
C LEU A 4 2.46 -6.30 6.38
N VAL A 5 3.73 -6.27 5.97
CA VAL A 5 4.64 -5.15 6.27
C VAL A 5 4.09 -3.85 5.66
N LEU A 6 3.61 -3.87 4.42
CA LEU A 6 2.99 -2.70 3.80
C LEU A 6 1.72 -2.27 4.54
N ARG A 7 0.89 -3.21 4.98
CA ARG A 7 -0.30 -2.92 5.80
C ARG A 7 0.08 -2.22 7.10
N ASP A 8 1.09 -2.73 7.80
CA ASP A 8 1.51 -2.20 9.09
C ASP A 8 2.18 -0.83 8.91
N LEU A 9 2.93 -0.61 7.82
CA LEU A 9 3.45 0.69 7.44
C LEU A 9 2.34 1.71 7.17
N ILE A 10 1.30 1.34 6.42
CA ILE A 10 0.15 2.22 6.16
C ILE A 10 -0.55 2.58 7.47
N ASN A 11 -0.82 1.58 8.34
CA ASN A 11 -1.42 1.81 9.65
C ASN A 11 -0.60 2.75 10.54
N ALA A 12 0.73 2.71 10.46
CA ALA A 12 1.61 3.54 11.29
C ALA A 12 1.84 4.96 10.73
N THR A 13 1.44 5.24 9.48
CA THR A 13 1.75 6.49 8.79
C THR A 13 0.50 7.31 8.48
N VAL A 14 -0.20 6.97 7.39
CA VAL A 14 -1.36 7.72 6.89
C VAL A 14 -2.70 7.09 7.31
N GLY A 15 -2.71 5.80 7.63
CA GLY A 15 -3.93 5.05 7.90
C GLY A 15 -4.74 4.71 6.64
N PHE A 16 -5.65 3.75 6.76
CA PHE A 16 -6.42 3.26 5.60
C PHE A 16 -7.59 4.14 5.18
N GLU A 17 -8.10 4.99 6.06
CA GLU A 17 -9.17 5.93 5.74
C GLU A 17 -8.66 7.06 4.86
N GLU A 18 -7.56 7.70 5.26
CA GLU A 18 -6.95 8.76 4.46
C GLU A 18 -6.36 8.21 3.15
N LEU A 19 -5.74 7.02 3.18
CA LEU A 19 -5.30 6.35 1.95
C LEU A 19 -6.47 6.02 1.01
N ALA A 20 -7.65 5.69 1.55
CA ALA A 20 -8.83 5.40 0.76
C ALA A 20 -9.35 6.63 0.01
N GLU A 21 -9.29 7.81 0.63
CA GLU A 21 -9.65 9.08 0.01
C GLU A 21 -8.69 9.43 -1.13
N GLU A 22 -7.38 9.34 -0.88
CA GLU A 22 -6.33 9.68 -1.85
C GLU A 22 -6.29 8.71 -3.05
N VAL A 23 -6.49 7.41 -2.80
CA VAL A 23 -6.50 6.37 -3.85
C VAL A 23 -7.88 6.27 -4.52
N ALA A 24 -8.89 7.02 -4.06
CA ALA A 24 -10.28 6.94 -4.47
C ALA A 24 -10.83 5.49 -4.45
N LYS A 25 -10.49 4.74 -3.39
CA LYS A 25 -10.90 3.34 -3.20
C LYS A 25 -11.41 3.09 -1.79
N PRO A 26 -12.42 2.22 -1.60
CA PRO A 26 -12.91 1.94 -0.26
C PRO A 26 -11.82 1.35 0.65
N SER A 27 -11.69 1.89 1.87
CA SER A 27 -10.77 1.40 2.90
C SER A 27 -10.90 -0.12 3.14
N LYS A 28 -12.12 -0.65 3.14
CA LYS A 28 -12.41 -2.09 3.25
C LYS A 28 -11.77 -2.91 2.11
N SER A 29 -11.68 -2.36 0.90
CA SER A 29 -10.99 -3.02 -0.21
C SER A 29 -9.49 -3.01 -0.02
N LEU A 30 -8.92 -1.88 0.43
CA LEU A 30 -7.49 -1.78 0.73
C LEU A 30 -7.06 -2.75 1.83
N HIS A 31 -7.83 -2.84 2.92
CA HIS A 31 -7.65 -3.84 3.98
C HIS A 31 -7.67 -5.27 3.42
N ARG A 32 -8.65 -5.58 2.56
CA ARG A 32 -8.78 -6.92 1.96
C ARG A 32 -7.59 -7.24 1.06
N MET A 33 -7.13 -6.28 0.26
CA MET A 33 -6.03 -6.45 -0.68
C MET A 33 -4.67 -6.58 0.00
N LEU A 34 -4.47 -5.90 1.13
CA LEU A 34 -3.25 -6.00 1.93
C LEU A 34 -3.33 -7.06 3.04
N SER A 35 -4.36 -7.90 3.01
CA SER A 35 -4.48 -9.03 3.93
C SER A 35 -3.53 -10.18 3.56
N ALA A 36 -3.38 -11.14 4.47
CA ALA A 36 -2.54 -12.33 4.26
C ALA A 36 -2.90 -13.10 2.98
N LYS A 37 -4.18 -13.15 2.59
CA LYS A 37 -4.68 -13.78 1.36
C LYS A 37 -5.03 -12.78 0.25
N GLY A 38 -4.84 -11.48 0.48
CA GLY A 38 -5.14 -10.44 -0.50
C GLY A 38 -4.17 -10.47 -1.68
N ASN A 39 -4.68 -10.11 -2.85
CA ASN A 39 -3.86 -9.92 -4.05
C ASN A 39 -4.03 -8.49 -4.56
N PRO A 40 -3.12 -7.57 -4.20
CA PRO A 40 -3.17 -6.21 -4.72
C PRO A 40 -2.67 -6.21 -6.17
N THR A 41 -3.50 -5.74 -7.09
CA THR A 41 -3.10 -5.48 -8.48
C THR A 41 -1.98 -4.44 -8.52
N MET A 42 -1.12 -4.51 -9.54
CA MET A 42 0.01 -3.59 -9.70
C MET A 42 -0.43 -2.12 -9.74
N ASP A 43 -1.52 -1.77 -10.43
CA ASP A 43 -2.06 -0.40 -10.42
C ASP A 43 -2.35 0.11 -9.01
N ASN A 44 -2.91 -0.73 -8.15
CA ASN A 44 -3.24 -0.35 -6.79
C ASN A 44 -1.97 -0.18 -5.95
N LEU A 45 -0.96 -1.04 -6.13
CA LEU A 45 0.32 -0.89 -5.46
C LEU A 45 0.99 0.43 -5.86
N THR A 46 1.06 0.73 -7.16
CA THR A 46 1.67 1.97 -7.66
C THR A 46 0.98 3.20 -7.09
N THR A 47 -0.35 3.22 -7.03
CA THR A 47 -1.09 4.35 -6.45
C THR A 47 -0.86 4.47 -4.95
N ILE A 48 -0.85 3.36 -4.20
CA ILE A 48 -0.54 3.36 -2.77
C ILE A 48 0.88 3.92 -2.52
N PHE A 49 1.88 3.45 -3.27
CA PHE A 49 3.25 3.96 -3.16
C PHE A 49 3.35 5.44 -3.51
N LYS A 50 2.61 5.91 -4.52
CA LYS A 50 2.55 7.33 -4.89
C LYS A 50 2.03 8.18 -3.74
N VAL A 51 0.93 7.77 -3.11
CA VAL A 51 0.36 8.48 -1.95
C VAL A 51 1.31 8.46 -0.77
N LEU A 52 1.92 7.31 -0.46
CA LEU A 52 2.90 7.20 0.62
C LEU A 52 4.11 8.10 0.39
N ARG A 53 4.67 8.15 -0.83
CA ARG A 53 5.75 9.08 -1.21
C ARG A 53 5.36 10.54 -0.96
N GLN A 54 4.15 10.93 -1.38
CA GLN A 54 3.66 12.30 -1.23
C GLN A 54 3.40 12.68 0.24
N LYS A 55 2.82 11.78 1.03
CA LYS A 55 2.45 12.05 2.44
C LYS A 55 3.64 12.02 3.38
N LEU A 56 4.57 11.09 3.17
CA LEU A 56 5.77 10.96 4.00
C LEU A 56 6.91 11.85 3.52
N ASN A 57 6.79 12.45 2.32
CA ASN A 57 7.83 13.23 1.66
C ASN A 57 9.18 12.47 1.57
N VAL A 58 9.10 11.16 1.34
CA VAL A 58 10.24 10.24 1.23
C VAL A 58 10.33 9.69 -0.18
N ASP A 59 11.55 9.40 -0.63
CA ASP A 59 11.76 8.61 -1.84
C ASP A 59 11.62 7.11 -1.54
N ILE A 60 10.87 6.39 -2.38
CA ILE A 60 10.55 4.96 -2.19
C ILE A 60 10.96 4.21 -3.46
N GLU A 61 12.14 3.59 -3.41
CA GLU A 61 12.63 2.80 -4.52
C GLU A 61 12.07 1.37 -4.47
N VAL A 62 11.55 0.88 -5.60
CA VAL A 62 10.97 -0.46 -5.72
C VAL A 62 11.92 -1.34 -6.50
N HIS A 63 12.47 -2.36 -5.84
CA HIS A 63 13.34 -3.36 -6.47
C HIS A 63 12.60 -4.68 -6.66
N THR A 64 12.71 -5.27 -7.84
CA THR A 64 12.21 -6.62 -8.10
C THR A 64 13.16 -7.63 -7.48
N VAL A 65 12.67 -8.42 -6.53
CA VAL A 65 13.42 -9.56 -6.00
C VAL A 65 13.10 -10.81 -6.82
N PRO A 66 14.09 -11.49 -7.42
CA PRO A 66 13.86 -12.77 -8.08
C PRO A 66 13.41 -13.79 -7.03
N CYS A 67 12.25 -14.41 -7.25
CA CYS A 67 11.80 -15.55 -6.46
C CYS A 67 12.42 -16.80 -7.07
N HIS A 68 13.38 -17.41 -6.36
CA HIS A 68 13.93 -18.73 -6.69
C HIS A 68 13.16 -19.81 -5.93
#